data_AF-A0A8H7UWD8-F1
#
_entry.id   AF-A0A8H7UWD8-F1
#
_cell.length_a   1.000
_cell.length_b   1.000
_cell.length_c   1.000
_cell.angle_alpha   90.00
_cell.angle_beta   90.00
_cell.angle_gamma   90.00
#
_symmetry.space_group_name_H-M   'P 1'
#
loop_
_entity.id
_entity.type
_entity.pdbx_description
1 polymer ?
#
loop_
_entity_poly.entity_id
_entity_poly.type
_entity_poly.pdbx_seq_one_letter_code
_entity_poly.pdbx_strand_id
1 'polypeptide(L)'
;MKFKGPARSRQPPAPVRVPAMAQDEEQSTASESEDEINDETSFSFNNDWTIGSATYDPVRNMADPLYQINRFLAAFNETLSKALVTEKYLCIDESINQWLGSGKPNLKKVPRKPHPIGQEFKTLADNHTYCILQLDTVSDKAPKEFDDVDRNLVATVKRLCKPWFTSGRTIIADCWFGSPEMTTKLLDQGLFSIMQVNKRAYWPRGMPSTDIIQCLCPERNSFAAMSKVDDSGRTIFVCLYRDKKAKALISSCSTTTPSTQFYQDSNGSVLRRPQIFQDYETQKSSVDANNNRRDNMVSIHDAMKKYRWEVLATKFGQMMVKRILHAKLKSRLAMSLLHKLKDAEILSGEQYGAAIVTRNKRNIERAHQYIPISRTGVPK
;
A
#
# COMPACT_ATOMS: atom_id res chain seq x y z
N MET A 1 16.06 62.09 15.10
CA MET A 1 16.13 62.25 16.57
C MET A 1 14.82 61.74 17.16
N LYS A 2 14.84 60.59 17.87
CA LYS A 2 14.63 60.47 19.35
C LYS A 2 13.17 60.76 19.74
N PHE A 3 12.36 59.90 20.37
CA PHE A 3 12.62 58.82 21.34
C PHE A 3 11.50 57.76 21.35
N LYS A 4 11.88 56.50 21.64
CA LYS A 4 11.00 55.37 22.02
C LYS A 4 10.60 55.50 23.51
N GLY A 5 9.33 55.23 23.83
CA GLY A 5 8.84 54.97 25.20
C GLY A 5 8.69 53.47 25.48
N PRO A 6 8.67 53.03 26.76
CA PRO A 6 9.15 51.71 27.17
C PRO A 6 8.07 50.61 27.21
N ALA A 7 8.54 49.38 26.98
CA ALA A 7 7.78 48.14 27.02
C ALA A 7 7.47 47.69 28.45
N ARG A 8 6.22 47.27 28.70
CA ARG A 8 5.78 46.65 29.95
C ARG A 8 6.19 45.17 30.02
N SER A 9 6.84 44.81 31.13
CA SER A 9 7.17 43.45 31.52
C SER A 9 5.92 42.66 31.94
N ARG A 10 5.80 41.42 31.48
CA ARG A 10 4.85 40.42 32.02
C ARG A 10 5.64 39.40 32.81
N GLN A 11 5.28 39.23 34.09
CA GLN A 11 5.79 38.16 34.97
C GLN A 11 5.20 36.80 34.58
N PRO A 12 5.94 35.69 34.76
CA PRO A 12 5.43 34.34 34.60
C PRO A 12 4.64 33.85 35.84
N PRO A 13 3.64 32.97 35.67
CA PRO A 13 2.87 32.43 36.79
C PRO A 13 3.64 31.35 37.58
N ALA A 14 3.28 31.25 38.87
CA ALA A 14 3.84 30.33 39.86
C ALA A 14 3.35 28.87 39.68
N PRO A 15 4.10 27.87 40.19
CA PRO A 15 3.77 26.44 40.03
C PRO A 15 2.69 25.99 41.03
N VAL A 16 1.73 25.21 40.54
CA VAL A 16 0.69 24.57 41.35
C VAL A 16 1.18 23.24 41.90
N ARG A 17 1.07 23.06 43.23
CA ARG A 17 1.39 21.84 43.98
C ARG A 17 0.28 20.79 43.88
N VAL A 18 0.72 19.54 43.85
CA VAL A 18 -0.05 18.30 43.98
C VAL A 18 -0.45 18.06 45.44
N PRO A 19 -1.62 17.46 45.73
CA PRO A 19 -1.80 16.66 46.94
C PRO A 19 -1.96 15.17 46.61
N ALA A 20 -1.43 14.36 47.53
CA ALA A 20 -1.39 12.90 47.50
C ALA A 20 -2.52 12.27 48.34
N MET A 21 -2.86 11.03 47.96
CA MET A 21 -3.43 9.91 48.72
C MET A 21 -4.78 10.04 49.44
N ALA A 22 -5.70 9.16 49.05
CA ALA A 22 -6.41 8.30 50.00
C ALA A 22 -6.62 6.92 49.36
N GLN A 23 -6.28 5.88 50.12
CA GLN A 23 -6.62 4.48 49.87
C GLN A 23 -8.08 4.27 50.27
N ASP A 24 -8.80 3.41 49.57
CA ASP A 24 -9.83 2.57 50.19
C ASP A 24 -9.96 1.26 49.42
N GLU A 25 -9.98 0.18 50.20
CA GLU A 25 -10.20 -1.20 49.82
C GLU A 25 -11.70 -1.42 49.57
N GLU A 26 -12.06 -2.14 48.51
CA GLU A 26 -13.28 -2.94 48.55
C GLU A 26 -13.15 -4.17 47.65
N GLN A 27 -13.22 -5.33 48.32
CA GLN A 27 -13.35 -6.65 47.71
C GLN A 27 -14.78 -6.82 47.19
N SER A 28 -14.92 -7.26 45.94
CA SER A 28 -16.16 -7.87 45.46
C SER A 28 -15.82 -8.91 44.40
N THR A 29 -16.07 -10.15 44.80
CA THR A 29 -16.04 -11.37 43.98
C THR A 29 -17.26 -11.42 43.08
N ALA A 30 -17.05 -11.50 41.77
CA ALA A 30 -18.04 -11.98 40.82
C ALA A 30 -17.35 -12.97 39.88
N SER A 31 -17.66 -14.24 40.12
CA SER A 31 -17.42 -15.37 39.23
C SER A 31 -18.35 -15.26 38.02
N GLU A 32 -17.78 -15.09 36.83
CA GLU A 32 -18.49 -15.34 35.57
C GLU A 32 -17.72 -16.39 34.78
N SER A 33 -18.51 -17.36 34.33
CA SER A 33 -18.18 -18.65 33.77
C SER A 33 -17.43 -18.57 32.44
N GLU A 34 -16.44 -19.46 32.33
CA GLU A 34 -15.77 -19.83 31.09
C GLU A 34 -16.74 -20.60 30.19
N ASP A 35 -17.23 -19.96 29.13
CA ASP A 35 -17.78 -20.68 27.99
C ASP A 35 -16.66 -20.90 26.97
N GLU A 36 -16.10 -22.11 27.01
CA GLU A 36 -15.22 -22.70 26.00
C GLU A 36 -15.93 -22.75 24.65
N ILE A 37 -15.63 -21.79 23.77
CA ILE A 37 -15.84 -21.96 22.33
C ILE A 37 -14.63 -22.71 21.77
N ASN A 38 -14.76 -24.03 21.69
CA ASN A 38 -13.90 -24.91 20.91
C ASN A 38 -14.07 -24.62 19.42
N ASP A 39 -13.21 -23.76 18.86
CA ASP A 39 -13.05 -23.60 17.42
C ASP A 39 -11.64 -24.08 17.02
N GLU A 40 -11.46 -25.40 17.04
CA GLU A 40 -10.30 -26.08 16.44
C GLU A 40 -10.40 -26.02 14.91
N THR A 41 -10.14 -24.84 14.33
CA THR A 41 -9.64 -24.76 12.95
C THR A 41 -8.12 -24.63 13.00
N SER A 42 -7.45 -25.77 13.19
CA SER A 42 -6.00 -25.88 13.12
C SER A 42 -5.50 -25.62 11.69
N PHE A 43 -5.32 -24.34 11.36
CA PHE A 43 -4.67 -23.93 10.11
C PHE A 43 -3.16 -24.24 10.19
N SER A 44 -2.76 -25.39 9.64
CA SER A 44 -1.36 -25.72 9.40
C SER A 44 -0.82 -24.84 8.26
N PHE A 45 0.13 -23.96 8.58
CA PHE A 45 0.89 -23.22 7.58
C PHE A 45 2.20 -23.97 7.33
N ASN A 46 2.51 -24.28 6.06
CA ASN A 46 3.82 -24.82 5.70
C ASN A 46 4.92 -23.78 5.98
N ASN A 47 5.95 -24.18 6.74
CA ASN A 47 7.07 -23.33 7.19
C ASN A 47 8.08 -22.94 6.09
N ASP A 48 7.68 -22.95 4.82
CA ASP A 48 8.62 -22.84 3.68
C ASP A 48 8.82 -21.39 3.19
N TRP A 49 8.86 -20.45 4.13
CA TRP A 49 9.14 -19.02 3.89
C TRP A 49 10.62 -18.68 3.85
N THR A 50 11.45 -19.67 4.13
CA THR A 50 12.89 -19.47 4.11
C THR A 50 13.35 -19.42 2.65
N ILE A 51 14.21 -18.45 2.31
CA ILE A 51 15.28 -18.69 1.33
C ILE A 51 16.23 -19.68 2.03
N GLY A 52 15.73 -20.87 2.38
CA GLY A 52 16.39 -21.82 3.25
C GLY A 52 17.51 -22.44 2.46
N SER A 53 18.75 -22.10 2.79
CA SER A 53 19.95 -22.77 2.27
C SER A 53 20.02 -22.95 0.76
N ALA A 54 19.27 -22.16 -0.03
CA ALA A 54 19.31 -22.25 -1.49
C ALA A 54 20.68 -21.71 -1.92
N THR A 55 21.65 -22.62 -1.97
CA THR A 55 22.93 -22.42 -2.60
C THR A 55 22.65 -21.81 -3.96
N TYR A 56 23.38 -20.73 -4.27
CA TYR A 56 23.22 -20.04 -5.54
C TYR A 56 23.34 -21.08 -6.66
N ASP A 57 22.26 -21.27 -7.41
CA ASP A 57 22.22 -22.15 -8.56
C ASP A 57 22.47 -21.29 -9.82
N PRO A 58 23.68 -21.35 -10.41
CA PRO A 58 24.02 -20.55 -11.58
C PRO A 58 23.16 -20.89 -12.79
N VAL A 59 22.74 -22.15 -12.94
CA VAL A 59 21.94 -22.60 -14.09
C VAL A 59 20.54 -22.01 -13.98
N ARG A 60 19.91 -22.10 -12.80
CA ARG A 60 18.61 -21.46 -12.54
C ARG A 60 18.69 -19.94 -12.66
N ASN A 61 19.77 -19.32 -12.16
CA ASN A 61 19.94 -17.87 -12.27
C ASN A 61 20.10 -17.39 -13.71
N MET A 62 20.75 -18.18 -14.58
CA MET A 62 20.83 -17.88 -16.01
C MET A 62 19.48 -18.00 -16.71
N ALA A 63 18.67 -18.99 -16.34
CA ALA A 63 17.33 -19.20 -16.90
C ALA A 63 16.30 -18.17 -16.38
N ASP A 64 16.33 -17.88 -15.08
CA ASP A 64 15.46 -16.96 -14.38
C ASP A 64 16.25 -16.19 -13.31
N PRO A 65 16.74 -14.97 -13.61
CA PRO A 65 17.48 -14.15 -12.64
C PRO A 65 16.70 -13.80 -11.37
N LEU A 66 15.39 -14.03 -11.34
CA LEU A 66 14.52 -13.76 -10.21
C LEU A 66 14.09 -15.03 -9.46
N TYR A 67 14.61 -16.21 -9.81
CA TYR A 67 14.14 -17.49 -9.25
C TYR A 67 14.10 -17.51 -7.71
N GLN A 68 15.07 -16.87 -7.06
CA GLN A 68 15.15 -16.79 -5.59
C GLN A 68 13.97 -15.99 -5.00
N ILE A 69 13.60 -14.88 -5.64
CA ILE A 69 12.47 -14.08 -5.18
C ILE A 69 11.14 -14.68 -5.63
N ASN A 70 11.10 -15.38 -6.76
CA ASN A 70 9.87 -15.98 -7.29
C ASN A 70 9.30 -17.02 -6.32
N ARG A 71 10.15 -17.82 -5.66
CA ARG A 71 9.71 -18.72 -4.58
C ARG A 71 9.10 -17.97 -3.41
N PHE A 72 9.75 -16.89 -2.97
CA PHE A 72 9.21 -16.04 -1.89
C PHE A 72 7.88 -15.39 -2.29
N LEU A 73 7.78 -14.84 -3.50
CA LEU A 73 6.56 -14.21 -4.00
C LEU A 73 5.42 -15.21 -4.10
N ALA A 74 5.68 -16.43 -4.57
CA ALA A 74 4.68 -17.49 -4.61
C ALA A 74 4.16 -17.82 -3.20
N ALA A 75 5.05 -18.04 -2.23
CA ALA A 75 4.67 -18.31 -0.84
C ALA A 75 3.93 -17.13 -0.19
N PHE A 76 4.38 -15.89 -0.49
CA PHE A 76 3.76 -14.65 -0.04
C PHE A 76 2.33 -14.53 -0.54
N ASN A 77 2.15 -14.64 -1.84
CA ASN A 77 0.88 -14.53 -2.53
C ASN A 77 -0.09 -15.63 -2.07
N GLU A 78 0.37 -16.88 -2.00
CA GLU A 78 -0.46 -18.00 -1.55
C GLU A 78 -0.92 -17.82 -0.11
N THR A 79 0.00 -17.45 0.79
CA THR A 79 -0.34 -17.32 2.21
C THR A 79 -1.30 -16.18 2.45
N LEU A 80 -1.02 -14.98 1.94
CA LEU A 80 -1.85 -13.82 2.27
C LEU A 80 -3.25 -13.91 1.68
N SER A 81 -3.40 -14.50 0.50
CA SER A 81 -4.72 -14.73 -0.08
C SER A 81 -5.58 -15.69 0.74
N LYS A 82 -4.96 -16.67 1.42
CA LYS A 82 -5.65 -17.62 2.31
C LYS A 82 -5.87 -17.06 3.72
N ALA A 83 -4.93 -16.26 4.22
CA ALA A 83 -4.92 -15.81 5.61
C ALA A 83 -5.78 -14.56 5.85
N LEU A 84 -6.02 -13.74 4.83
CA LEU A 84 -6.75 -12.47 4.96
C LEU A 84 -8.06 -12.52 4.18
N VAL A 85 -9.17 -12.31 4.90
CA VAL A 85 -10.48 -12.08 4.28
C VAL A 85 -10.55 -10.63 3.85
N THR A 86 -10.65 -10.41 2.54
CA THR A 86 -10.72 -9.06 1.94
C THR A 86 -12.15 -8.60 1.81
N GLU A 87 -12.37 -7.28 1.88
CA GLU A 87 -13.67 -6.69 1.65
C GLU A 87 -14.00 -6.55 0.15
N LYS A 88 -15.00 -5.72 -0.17
CA LYS A 88 -15.50 -5.46 -1.53
C LYS A 88 -14.44 -4.87 -2.47
N TYR A 89 -13.53 -4.05 -1.96
CA TYR A 89 -12.63 -3.26 -2.80
C TYR A 89 -11.17 -3.71 -2.65
N LEU A 90 -10.51 -3.92 -3.79
CA LEU A 90 -9.08 -4.19 -3.88
C LEU A 90 -8.44 -3.10 -4.74
N CYS A 91 -7.22 -2.67 -4.38
CA CYS A 91 -6.52 -1.60 -5.08
C CYS A 91 -5.26 -2.12 -5.75
N ILE A 92 -5.04 -1.80 -7.02
CA ILE A 92 -3.81 -2.12 -7.75
C ILE A 92 -3.04 -0.84 -8.04
N ASP A 93 -1.75 -0.87 -7.73
CA ASP A 93 -0.77 0.18 -8.09
C ASP A 93 0.66 -0.39 -8.00
N GLU A 94 1.66 0.45 -8.24
CA GLU A 94 3.07 0.13 -8.15
C GLU A 94 3.69 0.39 -6.78
N SER A 95 4.52 -0.56 -6.34
CA SER A 95 5.48 -0.37 -5.26
C SER A 95 6.90 -0.49 -5.78
N ILE A 96 7.81 0.33 -5.24
CA ILE A 96 9.23 0.26 -5.55
C ILE A 96 9.99 -0.22 -4.32
N ASN A 97 10.80 -1.27 -4.51
CA ASN A 97 11.81 -1.67 -3.54
C ASN A 97 13.16 -1.09 -3.97
N GLN A 98 13.60 0.00 -3.31
CA GLN A 98 14.82 0.72 -3.66
C GLN A 98 16.04 -0.20 -3.66
N TRP A 99 16.91 -0.04 -4.66
CA TRP A 99 18.21 -0.70 -4.68
C TRP A 99 19.22 0.14 -5.44
N LEU A 100 20.36 0.39 -4.79
CA LEU A 100 21.45 1.19 -5.36
C LEU A 100 22.73 0.38 -5.58
N GLY A 101 22.71 -0.93 -5.30
CA GLY A 101 23.85 -1.82 -5.54
C GLY A 101 23.89 -2.37 -6.97
N SER A 102 24.92 -3.14 -7.28
CA SER A 102 25.03 -3.88 -8.54
C SER A 102 24.31 -5.24 -8.48
N GLY A 103 24.20 -5.93 -9.62
CA GLY A 103 23.78 -7.34 -9.69
C GLY A 103 22.28 -7.61 -9.59
N LYS A 104 21.45 -6.56 -9.42
CA LYS A 104 19.99 -6.72 -9.40
C LYS A 104 19.42 -6.72 -10.82
N PRO A 105 18.76 -7.80 -11.25
CA PRO A 105 18.03 -7.81 -12.52
C PRO A 105 16.85 -6.82 -12.48
N ASN A 106 16.43 -6.34 -13.65
CA ASN A 106 15.23 -5.51 -13.82
C ASN A 106 15.17 -4.22 -12.99
N LEU A 107 16.33 -3.61 -12.73
CA LEU A 107 16.40 -2.32 -12.05
C LEU A 107 15.75 -1.23 -12.91
N LYS A 108 14.77 -0.53 -12.33
CA LYS A 108 14.06 0.56 -13.00
C LYS A 108 14.32 1.89 -12.32
N LYS A 109 14.35 2.94 -13.14
CA LYS A 109 14.36 4.34 -12.70
C LYS A 109 12.98 4.97 -12.92
N VAL A 110 12.31 5.36 -11.84
CA VAL A 110 11.01 6.05 -11.82
C VAL A 110 11.20 7.41 -11.13
N PRO A 111 11.54 8.48 -11.89
CA PRO A 111 11.95 9.77 -11.32
C PRO A 111 10.93 10.43 -10.38
N ARG A 112 9.64 10.15 -10.55
CA ARG A 112 8.55 10.75 -9.75
C ARG A 112 8.44 10.20 -8.32
N LYS A 113 9.06 9.06 -8.01
CA LYS A 113 8.92 8.39 -6.70
C LYS A 113 10.06 8.84 -5.76
N PRO A 114 9.83 8.91 -4.43
CA PRO A 114 10.85 9.36 -3.46
C PRO A 114 12.16 8.55 -3.53
N HIS A 115 12.02 7.25 -3.81
CA HIS A 115 13.11 6.33 -4.05
C HIS A 115 13.10 5.91 -5.53
N PRO A 116 13.77 6.66 -6.42
CA PRO A 116 13.53 6.56 -7.85
C PRO A 116 14.19 5.35 -8.50
N ILE A 117 15.06 4.59 -7.83
CA ILE A 117 15.81 3.48 -8.44
C ILE A 117 15.59 2.21 -7.62
N GLY A 118 15.02 1.16 -8.23
CA GLY A 118 14.71 -0.07 -7.52
C GLY A 118 14.04 -1.16 -8.38
N GLN A 119 13.60 -2.24 -7.71
CA GLN A 119 12.69 -3.20 -8.34
C GLN A 119 11.28 -2.62 -8.27
N GLU A 120 10.62 -2.55 -9.41
CA GLU A 120 9.20 -2.26 -9.45
C GLU A 120 8.42 -3.57 -9.30
N PHE A 121 7.41 -3.54 -8.44
CA PHE A 121 6.38 -4.56 -8.31
C PHE A 121 5.04 -3.94 -8.69
N LYS A 122 4.23 -4.68 -9.45
CA LYS A 122 2.78 -4.44 -9.44
C LYS A 122 2.23 -5.11 -8.20
N THR A 123 1.39 -4.40 -7.49
CA THR A 123 0.91 -4.82 -6.17
C THR A 123 -0.59 -4.70 -6.09
N LEU A 124 -1.22 -5.62 -5.36
CA LEU A 124 -2.64 -5.56 -5.03
C LEU A 124 -2.77 -5.46 -3.52
N ALA A 125 -3.54 -4.48 -3.06
CA ALA A 125 -3.80 -4.22 -1.66
C ALA A 125 -5.28 -4.39 -1.31
N ASP A 126 -5.55 -4.89 -0.11
CA ASP A 126 -6.87 -4.78 0.49
C ASP A 126 -7.13 -3.32 0.87
N ASN A 127 -8.31 -2.84 0.54
CA ASN A 127 -8.64 -1.45 0.79
C ASN A 127 -9.03 -1.16 2.25
N HIS A 128 -9.55 -2.17 2.95
CA HIS A 128 -9.92 -2.00 4.35
C HIS A 128 -8.69 -1.93 5.26
N THR A 129 -7.77 -2.88 5.11
CA THR A 129 -6.58 -3.00 5.95
C THR A 129 -5.40 -2.22 5.40
N TYR A 130 -5.34 -1.96 4.10
CA TYR A 130 -4.18 -1.46 3.36
C TYR A 130 -3.03 -2.47 3.23
N CYS A 131 -3.25 -3.74 3.61
CA CYS A 131 -2.26 -4.80 3.44
C CYS A 131 -2.02 -5.07 1.96
N ILE A 132 -0.76 -5.17 1.54
CA ILE A 132 -0.43 -5.78 0.25
C ILE A 132 -0.68 -7.27 0.35
N LEU A 133 -1.45 -7.81 -0.58
CA LEU A 133 -1.88 -9.20 -0.60
C LEU A 133 -1.21 -10.00 -1.72
N GLN A 134 -0.88 -9.31 -2.82
CA GLN A 134 -0.23 -9.93 -3.98
C GLN A 134 0.85 -9.00 -4.53
N LEU A 135 1.91 -9.64 -5.02
CA LEU A 135 3.06 -9.01 -5.65
C LEU A 135 3.34 -9.72 -6.98
N ASP A 136 3.58 -8.95 -8.03
CA ASP A 136 4.09 -9.44 -9.31
C ASP A 136 5.24 -8.55 -9.79
N THR A 137 6.33 -9.19 -10.21
CA THR A 137 7.54 -8.57 -10.72
C THR A 137 7.35 -8.12 -12.17
N VAL A 138 7.90 -6.94 -12.48
CA VAL A 138 7.83 -6.38 -13.84
C VAL A 138 9.08 -6.72 -14.63
N SER A 139 8.91 -7.04 -15.91
CA SER A 139 9.99 -7.25 -16.92
C SER A 139 10.74 -8.58 -16.79
N ASP A 140 10.08 -9.59 -16.21
CA ASP A 140 10.64 -10.93 -16.12
C ASP A 140 10.72 -11.53 -17.53
N LYS A 141 11.85 -12.17 -17.84
CA LYS A 141 12.01 -12.86 -19.13
C LYS A 141 11.34 -14.24 -19.13
N ALA A 142 11.14 -14.81 -17.96
CA ALA A 142 10.46 -16.09 -17.81
C ALA A 142 8.97 -15.92 -18.12
N PRO A 143 8.37 -16.79 -18.95
CA PRO A 143 6.95 -16.73 -19.25
C PRO A 143 6.15 -17.00 -17.97
N LYS A 144 5.11 -16.19 -17.74
CA LYS A 144 4.19 -16.33 -16.62
C LYS A 144 2.81 -16.72 -17.10
N GLU A 145 1.98 -17.15 -16.15
CA GLU A 145 0.57 -17.46 -16.41
C GLU A 145 -0.13 -16.29 -17.12
N PHE A 146 -0.90 -16.59 -18.18
CA PHE A 146 -1.64 -15.67 -19.06
C PHE A 146 -0.81 -14.86 -20.06
N ASP A 147 0.53 -14.94 -20.06
CA ASP A 147 1.36 -14.16 -21.01
C ASP A 147 1.21 -14.62 -22.47
N ASP A 148 0.70 -15.84 -22.70
CA ASP A 148 0.44 -16.44 -24.01
C ASP A 148 -0.89 -16.00 -24.63
N VAL A 149 -1.86 -15.59 -23.81
CA VAL A 149 -3.22 -15.24 -24.24
C VAL A 149 -3.49 -13.74 -24.14
N ASP A 150 -2.96 -13.08 -23.12
CA ASP A 150 -3.28 -11.70 -22.79
C ASP A 150 -2.03 -10.80 -22.89
N ARG A 151 -2.24 -9.51 -23.19
CA ARG A 151 -1.16 -8.52 -23.13
C ARG A 151 -0.55 -8.49 -21.73
N ASN A 152 0.76 -8.27 -21.64
CA ASN A 152 1.54 -8.33 -20.39
C ASN A 152 0.86 -7.66 -19.18
N LEU A 153 0.25 -6.48 -19.37
CA LEU A 153 -0.41 -5.77 -18.28
C LEU A 153 -1.71 -6.45 -17.82
N VAL A 154 -2.53 -6.94 -18.75
CA VAL A 154 -3.76 -7.72 -18.46
C VAL A 154 -3.40 -9.03 -17.79
N ALA A 155 -2.40 -9.73 -18.31
CA ALA A 155 -1.86 -10.95 -17.71
C ALA A 155 -1.40 -10.72 -16.26
N THR A 156 -0.64 -9.64 -16.02
CA THR A 156 -0.19 -9.24 -14.68
C THR A 156 -1.36 -8.99 -13.72
N VAL A 157 -2.36 -8.20 -14.14
CA VAL A 157 -3.54 -7.92 -13.31
C VAL A 157 -4.33 -9.20 -13.03
N LYS A 158 -4.49 -10.09 -14.02
CA LYS A 158 -5.15 -11.40 -13.81
C LYS A 158 -4.41 -12.25 -12.79
N ARG A 159 -3.07 -12.32 -12.84
CA ARG A 159 -2.28 -13.04 -11.82
C ARG A 159 -2.47 -12.45 -10.42
N LEU A 160 -2.39 -11.12 -10.29
CA LEU A 160 -2.65 -10.43 -9.02
C LEU A 160 -4.07 -10.68 -8.50
N CYS A 161 -5.07 -10.79 -9.37
CA CYS A 161 -6.46 -10.95 -8.96
C CYS A 161 -6.93 -12.40 -8.83
N LYS A 162 -6.13 -13.37 -9.30
CA LYS A 162 -6.50 -14.79 -9.43
C LYS A 162 -7.16 -15.39 -8.19
N PRO A 163 -6.67 -15.14 -6.95
CA PRO A 163 -7.31 -15.71 -5.76
C PRO A 163 -8.76 -15.25 -5.52
N TRP A 164 -9.18 -14.14 -6.14
CA TRP A 164 -10.51 -13.55 -5.97
C TRP A 164 -11.37 -13.63 -7.22
N PHE A 165 -10.99 -14.41 -8.23
CA PHE A 165 -11.88 -14.66 -9.37
C PHE A 165 -13.24 -15.18 -8.90
N THR A 166 -14.30 -14.83 -9.62
CA THR A 166 -15.71 -15.14 -9.32
C THR A 166 -16.27 -14.54 -8.03
N SER A 167 -15.49 -13.77 -7.29
CA SER A 167 -15.94 -13.25 -5.99
C SER A 167 -16.80 -12.00 -6.05
N GLY A 168 -16.96 -11.36 -7.22
CA GLY A 168 -17.72 -10.13 -7.35
C GLY A 168 -17.08 -8.91 -6.68
N ARG A 169 -15.78 -8.98 -6.34
CA ARG A 169 -15.03 -7.83 -5.81
C ARG A 169 -14.74 -6.79 -6.89
N THR A 170 -14.51 -5.56 -6.46
CA THR A 170 -14.20 -4.43 -7.35
C THR A 170 -12.72 -4.08 -7.27
N ILE A 171 -12.06 -4.12 -8.43
CA ILE A 171 -10.68 -3.67 -8.61
C ILE A 171 -10.64 -2.16 -8.87
N ILE A 172 -9.88 -1.46 -8.05
CA ILE A 172 -9.61 -0.02 -8.16
C ILE A 172 -8.18 0.15 -8.67
N ALA A 173 -7.99 0.89 -9.76
CA ALA A 173 -6.65 1.09 -10.30
C ALA A 173 -6.50 2.44 -11.01
N ASP A 174 -5.26 2.92 -11.11
CA ASP A 174 -4.97 4.18 -11.76
C ASP A 174 -5.03 4.10 -13.29
N CYS A 175 -4.67 5.21 -13.94
CA CYS A 175 -4.71 5.33 -15.39
C CYS A 175 -3.70 4.48 -16.17
N TRP A 176 -2.70 3.89 -15.49
CA TRP A 176 -1.80 2.95 -16.12
C TRP A 176 -2.51 1.63 -16.45
N PHE A 177 -3.48 1.23 -15.61
CA PHE A 177 -4.23 -0.02 -15.75
C PHE A 177 -5.56 0.14 -16.49
N GLY A 178 -6.12 1.34 -16.51
CA GLY A 178 -7.45 1.61 -17.07
C GLY A 178 -7.53 1.45 -18.59
N SER A 179 -8.31 0.47 -19.04
CA SER A 179 -8.68 0.29 -20.43
C SER A 179 -9.98 -0.55 -20.57
N PRO A 180 -10.73 -0.42 -21.68
CA PRO A 180 -11.90 -1.24 -21.95
C PRO A 180 -11.58 -2.74 -22.01
N GLU A 181 -10.41 -3.09 -22.54
CA GLU A 181 -9.91 -4.46 -22.59
C GLU A 181 -9.73 -5.02 -21.17
N MET A 182 -9.04 -4.28 -20.29
CA MET A 182 -8.86 -4.68 -18.88
C MET A 182 -10.19 -4.84 -18.15
N THR A 183 -11.12 -3.88 -18.29
CA THR A 183 -12.45 -3.95 -17.66
C THR A 183 -13.22 -5.18 -18.11
N THR A 184 -13.21 -5.50 -19.40
CA THR A 184 -13.90 -6.67 -19.96
C THR A 184 -13.27 -7.97 -19.47
N LYS A 185 -11.93 -8.05 -19.48
CA LYS A 185 -11.20 -9.24 -19.02
C LYS A 185 -11.39 -9.50 -17.54
N LEU A 186 -11.50 -8.46 -16.70
CA LEU A 186 -11.85 -8.63 -15.28
C LEU A 186 -13.29 -9.12 -15.10
N LEU A 187 -14.24 -8.60 -15.89
CA LEU A 187 -15.62 -9.10 -15.91
C LEU A 187 -15.70 -10.57 -16.29
N ASP A 188 -14.90 -11.03 -17.26
CA ASP A 188 -14.80 -12.45 -17.65
C ASP A 188 -14.32 -13.33 -16.49
N GLN A 189 -13.57 -12.76 -15.53
CA GLN A 189 -13.12 -13.45 -14.32
C GLN A 189 -14.07 -13.22 -13.13
N GLY A 190 -15.27 -12.67 -13.33
CA GLY A 190 -16.24 -12.40 -12.26
C GLY A 190 -15.78 -11.31 -11.28
N LEU A 191 -15.00 -10.34 -11.76
CA LEU A 191 -14.55 -9.17 -11.02
C LEU A 191 -15.10 -7.88 -11.66
N PHE A 192 -15.51 -6.93 -10.81
CA PHE A 192 -15.83 -5.59 -11.26
C PHE A 192 -14.59 -4.70 -11.24
N SER A 193 -14.65 -3.54 -11.88
CA SER A 193 -13.55 -2.58 -11.84
C SER A 193 -14.03 -1.14 -11.91
N ILE A 194 -13.27 -0.24 -11.28
CA ILE A 194 -13.36 1.22 -11.44
C ILE A 194 -11.93 1.73 -11.62
N MET A 195 -11.61 2.21 -12.83
CA MET A 195 -10.25 2.60 -13.18
C MET A 195 -10.22 3.96 -13.85
N GLN A 196 -9.15 4.73 -13.60
CA GLN A 196 -8.98 6.00 -14.32
C GLN A 196 -8.56 5.77 -15.76
N VAL A 197 -8.96 6.65 -16.68
CA VAL A 197 -8.50 6.63 -18.08
C VAL A 197 -7.97 8.01 -18.45
N ASN A 198 -6.76 8.08 -19.01
CA ASN A 198 -6.13 9.35 -19.41
C ASN A 198 -5.80 9.44 -20.91
N LYS A 199 -5.53 8.33 -21.59
CA LYS A 199 -5.22 8.34 -23.03
C LYS A 199 -6.48 8.14 -23.85
N ARG A 200 -6.71 9.01 -24.83
CA ARG A 200 -7.83 8.89 -25.79
C ARG A 200 -7.87 7.54 -26.51
N ALA A 201 -6.70 6.93 -26.77
CA ALA A 201 -6.60 5.61 -27.38
C ALA A 201 -7.22 4.48 -26.54
N TYR A 202 -7.39 4.69 -25.23
CA TYR A 202 -8.00 3.73 -24.31
C TYR A 202 -9.46 4.05 -24.02
N TRP A 203 -10.12 4.79 -24.89
CA TRP A 203 -11.54 5.04 -24.77
C TRP A 203 -12.31 3.94 -25.50
N PRO A 204 -13.52 3.56 -25.04
CA PRO A 204 -14.27 2.49 -25.69
C PRO A 204 -14.50 2.78 -27.19
N ARG A 205 -14.14 1.84 -28.06
CA ARG A 205 -14.40 1.94 -29.51
C ARG A 205 -15.89 1.92 -29.78
N GLY A 206 -16.37 2.86 -30.62
CA GLY A 206 -17.80 3.08 -30.90
C GLY A 206 -18.43 4.20 -30.08
N MET A 207 -17.69 4.78 -29.12
CA MET A 207 -18.02 6.09 -28.57
C MET A 207 -17.85 7.15 -29.68
N PRO A 208 -18.67 8.21 -29.73
CA PRO A 208 -18.61 9.22 -30.77
C PRO A 208 -17.18 9.75 -30.93
N SER A 209 -16.78 10.01 -32.18
CA SER A 209 -15.43 10.48 -32.52
C SER A 209 -15.12 11.85 -31.89
N THR A 210 -16.16 12.59 -31.49
CA THR A 210 -16.05 13.78 -30.65
C THR A 210 -15.52 13.39 -29.28
N ASP A 211 -14.52 14.14 -28.82
CA ASP A 211 -13.98 13.98 -27.49
C ASP A 211 -15.14 14.12 -26.48
N ILE A 212 -15.48 13.08 -25.72
CA ILE A 212 -16.51 13.11 -24.67
C ILE A 212 -16.26 14.25 -23.65
N ILE A 213 -15.04 14.81 -23.59
CA ILE A 213 -14.74 16.04 -22.85
C ILE A 213 -15.56 17.22 -23.41
N GLN A 214 -15.87 17.24 -24.71
CA GLN A 214 -16.80 18.20 -25.33
C GLN A 214 -18.23 18.02 -24.81
N CYS A 215 -18.61 16.82 -24.39
CA CYS A 215 -19.90 16.58 -23.72
C CYS A 215 -19.87 17.02 -22.25
N LEU A 216 -18.70 17.32 -21.68
CA LEU A 216 -18.54 17.73 -20.29
C LEU A 216 -18.59 19.24 -20.17
N CYS A 217 -19.69 19.74 -19.59
CA CYS A 217 -19.89 21.15 -19.26
C CYS A 217 -18.63 21.79 -18.64
N PRO A 218 -18.28 23.05 -18.99
CA PRO A 218 -17.10 23.72 -18.45
C PRO A 218 -17.23 24.00 -16.94
N GLU A 219 -18.45 24.02 -16.40
CA GLU A 219 -18.73 24.26 -15.00
C GLU A 219 -18.18 23.13 -14.13
N ARG A 220 -17.61 23.53 -12.99
CA ARG A 220 -17.21 22.59 -11.95
C ARG A 220 -18.43 21.84 -11.42
N ASN A 221 -18.21 20.59 -11.02
CA ASN A 221 -19.23 19.64 -10.60
C ASN A 221 -20.10 19.08 -11.74
N SER A 222 -19.82 19.43 -12.99
CA SER A 222 -20.45 18.78 -14.13
C SER A 222 -19.94 17.34 -14.29
N PHE A 223 -20.81 16.49 -14.84
CA PHE A 223 -20.44 15.13 -15.22
C PHE A 223 -21.14 14.75 -16.52
N ALA A 224 -20.53 13.82 -17.25
CA ALA A 224 -21.12 13.18 -18.41
C ALA A 224 -20.82 11.69 -18.34
N ALA A 225 -21.69 10.85 -18.86
CA ALA A 225 -21.45 9.42 -18.88
C ALA A 225 -21.96 8.80 -20.17
N MET A 226 -21.27 7.75 -20.59
CA MET A 226 -21.65 6.96 -21.75
C MET A 226 -21.40 5.49 -21.44
N SER A 227 -22.31 4.63 -21.87
CA SER A 227 -22.22 3.19 -21.70
C SER A 227 -22.08 2.46 -23.04
N LYS A 228 -21.56 1.25 -22.96
CA LYS A 228 -21.54 0.28 -24.04
C LYS A 228 -21.91 -1.08 -23.45
N VAL A 229 -22.73 -1.82 -24.16
CA VAL A 229 -23.01 -3.23 -23.87
C VAL A 229 -22.00 -4.07 -24.67
N ASP A 230 -21.34 -5.01 -24.00
CA ASP A 230 -20.44 -5.97 -24.65
C ASP A 230 -21.21 -7.11 -25.32
N ASP A 231 -20.51 -7.98 -26.05
CA ASP A 231 -21.12 -9.10 -26.78
C ASP A 231 -21.80 -10.11 -25.85
N SER A 232 -21.46 -10.09 -24.55
CA SER A 232 -22.04 -10.93 -23.50
C SER A 232 -23.21 -10.25 -22.79
N GLY A 233 -23.70 -9.10 -23.27
CA GLY A 233 -24.81 -8.36 -22.66
C GLY A 233 -24.45 -7.56 -21.40
N ARG A 234 -23.18 -7.48 -21.02
CA ARG A 234 -22.72 -6.76 -19.83
C ARG A 234 -22.44 -5.31 -20.16
N THR A 235 -22.77 -4.41 -19.25
CA THR A 235 -22.55 -2.98 -19.46
C THR A 235 -21.21 -2.54 -18.87
N ILE A 236 -20.39 -1.90 -19.69
CA ILE A 236 -19.27 -1.08 -19.25
C ILE A 236 -19.59 0.39 -19.56
N PHE A 237 -19.12 1.31 -18.74
CA PHE A 237 -19.36 2.73 -18.97
C PHE A 237 -18.15 3.57 -18.61
N VAL A 238 -18.09 4.75 -19.23
CA VAL A 238 -17.14 5.79 -18.90
C VAL A 238 -17.92 6.94 -18.29
N CYS A 239 -17.47 7.42 -17.14
CA CYS A 239 -18.00 8.60 -16.47
C CYS A 239 -16.91 9.66 -16.38
N LEU A 240 -17.26 10.89 -16.79
CA LEU A 240 -16.42 12.06 -16.71
C LEU A 240 -16.94 12.96 -15.63
N TYR A 241 -16.03 13.59 -14.91
CA TYR A 241 -16.35 14.54 -13.87
C TYR A 241 -15.36 15.69 -13.90
N ARG A 242 -15.88 16.92 -13.82
CA ARG A 242 -15.08 18.14 -13.75
C ARG A 242 -15.03 18.62 -12.31
N ASP A 243 -13.91 18.38 -11.63
CA ASP A 243 -13.57 19.13 -10.41
C ASP A 243 -12.69 20.32 -10.79
N LYS A 244 -11.48 20.46 -10.20
CA LYS A 244 -10.46 21.41 -10.67
C LYS A 244 -9.95 21.07 -12.08
N LYS A 245 -10.01 19.79 -12.44
CA LYS A 245 -9.66 19.25 -13.77
C LYS A 245 -10.67 18.16 -14.15
N ALA A 246 -10.91 18.01 -15.45
CA ALA A 246 -11.69 16.89 -15.95
C ALA A 246 -10.93 15.57 -15.72
N LYS A 247 -11.65 14.56 -15.22
CA LYS A 247 -11.17 13.19 -15.06
C LYS A 247 -12.18 12.25 -15.71
N ALA A 248 -11.70 11.13 -16.23
CA ALA A 248 -12.53 10.05 -16.75
C ALA A 248 -12.24 8.77 -15.98
N LEU A 249 -13.29 8.05 -15.60
CA LEU A 249 -13.25 6.71 -15.03
C LEU A 249 -13.97 5.75 -15.98
N ILE A 250 -13.35 4.61 -16.27
CA ILE A 250 -14.01 3.46 -16.88
C ILE A 250 -14.42 2.49 -15.79
N SER A 251 -15.62 1.92 -15.90
CA SER A 251 -16.16 1.04 -14.88
C SER A 251 -17.10 -0.01 -15.45
N SER A 252 -17.16 -1.14 -14.75
CA SER A 252 -18.18 -2.18 -14.93
C SER A 252 -19.20 -2.23 -13.78
N CYS A 253 -19.10 -1.33 -12.80
CA CYS A 253 -20.02 -1.24 -11.67
C CYS A 253 -20.19 0.21 -11.15
N SER A 254 -20.86 0.38 -10.01
CA SER A 254 -21.21 1.67 -9.43
C SER A 254 -22.20 2.47 -10.31
N THR A 255 -22.48 3.71 -9.93
CA THR A 255 -23.53 4.53 -10.54
C THR A 255 -23.06 5.95 -10.82
N THR A 256 -23.75 6.61 -11.77
CA THR A 256 -23.62 8.04 -12.05
C THR A 256 -24.52 8.89 -11.15
N THR A 257 -25.33 8.26 -10.30
CA THR A 257 -26.16 8.99 -9.34
C THR A 257 -25.28 9.79 -8.37
N PRO A 258 -25.69 11.00 -7.98
CA PRO A 258 -24.91 11.80 -7.04
C PRO A 258 -24.69 11.09 -5.70
N SER A 259 -23.45 11.06 -5.20
CA SER A 259 -23.07 10.38 -3.95
C SER A 259 -23.81 10.94 -2.74
N THR A 260 -24.12 10.13 -1.73
CA THR A 260 -24.71 10.66 -0.47
C THR A 260 -23.73 11.50 0.34
N GLN A 261 -22.42 11.31 0.10
CA GLN A 261 -21.35 12.05 0.75
C GLN A 261 -21.08 13.36 0.02
N PHE A 262 -20.96 14.43 0.80
CA PHE A 262 -20.47 15.73 0.36
C PHE A 262 -18.99 15.85 0.72
N TYR A 263 -18.25 16.61 -0.09
CA TYR A 263 -16.89 16.99 0.27
C TYR A 263 -16.72 18.49 0.12
N GLN A 264 -15.94 19.06 1.03
CA GLN A 264 -15.60 20.46 1.00
C GLN A 264 -14.24 20.63 0.33
N ASP A 265 -14.14 21.58 -0.58
CA ASP A 265 -12.86 21.91 -1.19
C ASP A 265 -12.04 22.89 -0.34
N SER A 266 -10.83 23.21 -0.80
CA SER A 266 -9.93 24.15 -0.14
C SER A 266 -10.51 25.57 0.03
N ASN A 267 -11.53 25.91 -0.75
CA ASN A 267 -12.15 27.23 -0.78
C ASN A 267 -13.48 27.24 0.00
N GLY A 268 -13.81 26.14 0.67
CA GLY A 268 -15.02 26.01 1.46
C GLY A 268 -16.27 25.59 0.65
N SER A 269 -16.16 25.38 -0.66
CA SER A 269 -17.27 24.95 -1.52
C SER A 269 -17.65 23.51 -1.24
N VAL A 270 -18.95 23.27 -1.00
CA VAL A 270 -19.50 21.93 -0.80
C VAL A 270 -19.90 21.34 -2.15
N LEU A 271 -19.33 20.19 -2.48
CA LEU A 271 -19.48 19.53 -3.78
C LEU A 271 -20.02 18.12 -3.61
N ARG A 272 -20.69 17.65 -4.67
CA ARG A 272 -21.31 16.33 -4.73
C ARG A 272 -20.98 15.68 -6.06
N ARG A 273 -20.10 14.69 -6.02
CA ARG A 273 -19.63 13.95 -7.20
C ARG A 273 -20.53 12.73 -7.48
N PRO A 274 -20.51 12.16 -8.69
CA PRO A 274 -21.16 10.88 -8.96
C PRO A 274 -20.60 9.76 -8.04
N GLN A 275 -21.43 8.78 -7.68
CA GLN A 275 -21.05 7.70 -6.75
C GLN A 275 -19.80 6.95 -7.21
N ILE A 276 -19.65 6.68 -8.51
CA ILE A 276 -18.43 6.08 -9.08
C ILE A 276 -17.15 6.87 -8.74
N PHE A 277 -17.20 8.20 -8.75
CA PHE A 277 -16.07 9.05 -8.38
C PHE A 277 -15.85 9.07 -6.87
N GLN A 278 -16.90 8.92 -6.08
CA GLN A 278 -16.78 8.77 -4.63
C GLN A 278 -16.08 7.44 -4.31
N ASP A 279 -16.57 6.34 -4.86
CA ASP A 279 -15.98 5.00 -4.69
C ASP A 279 -14.50 5.01 -5.10
N TYR A 280 -14.18 5.52 -6.29
CA TYR A 280 -12.79 5.57 -6.76
C TYR A 280 -11.88 6.38 -5.82
N GLU A 281 -12.30 7.58 -5.43
CA GLU A 281 -11.45 8.50 -4.68
C GLU A 281 -11.24 8.07 -3.22
N THR A 282 -12.22 7.37 -2.63
CA THR A 282 -12.05 6.75 -1.31
C THR A 282 -11.07 5.58 -1.38
N GLN A 283 -11.12 4.75 -2.44
CA GLN A 283 -10.43 3.46 -2.43
C GLN A 283 -9.07 3.42 -3.16
N LYS A 284 -8.75 4.39 -4.02
CA LYS A 284 -7.53 4.35 -4.86
C LYS A 284 -6.20 4.44 -4.11
N SER A 285 -6.21 4.79 -2.83
CA SER A 285 -5.00 5.18 -2.10
C SER A 285 -4.33 4.04 -1.33
N SER A 286 -4.85 2.81 -1.42
CA SER A 286 -4.46 1.76 -0.48
C SER A 286 -3.02 1.28 -0.61
N VAL A 287 -2.52 1.16 -1.84
CA VAL A 287 -1.10 0.85 -2.09
C VAL A 287 -0.21 2.02 -1.69
N ASP A 288 -0.58 3.26 -2.03
CA ASP A 288 0.17 4.45 -1.62
C ASP A 288 0.21 4.63 -0.09
N ALA A 289 -0.89 4.34 0.61
CA ALA A 289 -0.96 4.36 2.06
C ALA A 289 -0.02 3.31 2.67
N ASN A 290 0.07 2.11 2.08
CA ASN A 290 1.04 1.09 2.48
C ASN A 290 2.48 1.58 2.25
N ASN A 291 2.78 2.07 1.05
CA ASN A 291 4.09 2.60 0.67
C ASN A 291 4.53 3.72 1.63
N ASN A 292 3.67 4.70 1.90
CA ASN A 292 3.97 5.81 2.81
C ASN A 292 4.24 5.32 4.24
N ARG A 293 3.45 4.36 4.76
CA ARG A 293 3.69 3.78 6.09
C ARG A 293 4.99 2.99 6.17
N ARG A 294 5.44 2.39 5.07
CA ARG A 294 6.74 1.72 4.98
C ARG A 294 7.88 2.75 5.00
N ASP A 295 7.76 3.81 4.21
CA ASP A 295 8.86 4.73 3.90
C ASP A 295 9.02 5.88 4.93
N ASN A 296 8.00 6.22 5.73
CA ASN A 296 8.03 7.33 6.71
C ASN A 296 8.85 7.09 8.00
N MET A 297 9.68 6.04 8.10
CA MET A 297 10.61 5.82 9.22
C MET A 297 12.04 5.76 8.69
N VAL A 298 13.07 5.57 9.56
CA VAL A 298 14.44 5.26 9.12
C VAL A 298 14.36 4.30 7.95
N SER A 299 14.68 4.79 6.75
CA SER A 299 14.27 4.11 5.54
C SER A 299 14.92 2.74 5.58
N ILE A 300 14.11 1.68 5.49
CA ILE A 300 14.64 0.31 5.40
C ILE A 300 15.71 0.25 4.31
N HIS A 301 15.53 1.02 3.25
CA HIS A 301 16.47 1.13 2.17
C HIS A 301 17.84 1.65 2.61
N ASP A 302 17.88 2.57 3.58
CA ASP A 302 19.13 3.05 4.18
C ASP A 302 19.74 2.02 5.14
N ALA A 303 18.92 1.38 5.98
CA ALA A 303 19.37 0.37 6.93
C ALA A 303 19.88 -0.91 6.24
N MET A 304 19.31 -1.24 5.08
CA MET A 304 19.57 -2.49 4.36
C MET A 304 20.43 -2.35 3.10
N LYS A 305 21.02 -1.19 2.85
CA LYS A 305 21.85 -0.91 1.66
C LYS A 305 23.00 -1.91 1.43
N LYS A 306 23.47 -2.58 2.49
CA LYS A 306 24.60 -3.54 2.46
C LYS A 306 24.20 -5.00 2.27
N TYR A 307 22.91 -5.32 2.35
CA TYR A 307 22.44 -6.70 2.22
C TYR A 307 22.33 -7.08 0.75
N ARG A 308 22.34 -8.38 0.46
CA ARG A 308 21.98 -8.93 -0.85
C ARG A 308 20.56 -8.49 -1.25
N TRP A 309 20.33 -8.26 -2.54
CA TRP A 309 19.07 -7.69 -3.02
C TRP A 309 17.89 -8.66 -2.84
N GLU A 310 18.14 -9.97 -2.84
CA GLU A 310 17.15 -11.02 -2.62
C GLU A 310 16.64 -11.00 -1.18
N VAL A 311 17.55 -10.84 -0.20
CA VAL A 311 17.20 -10.65 1.22
C VAL A 311 16.37 -9.38 1.41
N LEU A 312 16.73 -8.31 0.68
CA LEU A 312 15.95 -7.08 0.70
C LEU A 312 14.54 -7.29 0.13
N ALA A 313 14.36 -8.09 -0.92
CA ALA A 313 13.03 -8.39 -1.46
C ALA A 313 12.15 -9.16 -0.46
N THR A 314 12.71 -10.15 0.23
CA THR A 314 12.00 -10.88 1.30
C THR A 314 11.60 -9.95 2.45
N LYS A 315 12.55 -9.15 2.97
CA LYS A 315 12.28 -8.21 4.07
C LYS A 315 11.27 -7.13 3.67
N PHE A 316 11.32 -6.69 2.43
CA PHE A 316 10.35 -5.76 1.86
C PHE A 316 8.92 -6.34 1.91
N GLY A 317 8.71 -7.59 1.46
CA GLY A 317 7.41 -8.24 1.56
C GLY A 317 6.94 -8.45 3.01
N GLN A 318 7.82 -8.90 3.91
CA GLN A 318 7.47 -9.05 5.34
C GLN A 318 6.99 -7.73 5.96
N MET A 319 7.61 -6.60 5.60
CA MET A 319 7.22 -5.28 6.11
C MET A 319 5.89 -4.78 5.59
N MET A 320 5.50 -5.15 4.35
CA MET A 320 4.20 -4.79 3.79
C MET A 320 3.03 -5.31 4.62
N VAL A 321 3.27 -6.36 5.41
CA VAL A 321 2.29 -7.06 6.25
C VAL A 321 2.40 -6.61 7.72
N LYS A 322 3.62 -6.61 8.27
CA LYS A 322 3.90 -6.48 9.71
C LYS A 322 3.30 -5.23 10.37
N ARG A 323 3.42 -4.06 9.73
CA ARG A 323 2.98 -2.80 10.35
C ARG A 323 1.46 -2.63 10.38
N ILE A 324 0.76 -3.23 9.42
CA ILE A 324 -0.68 -3.08 9.31
C ILE A 324 -1.39 -4.05 10.24
N LEU A 325 -0.91 -5.30 10.29
CA LEU A 325 -1.37 -6.25 11.29
C LEU A 325 -1.16 -5.74 12.72
N HIS A 326 0.00 -5.16 13.02
CA HIS A 326 0.29 -4.62 14.35
C HIS A 326 -0.59 -3.41 14.73
N ALA A 327 -1.02 -2.61 13.76
CA ALA A 327 -1.83 -1.42 14.00
C ALA A 327 -3.34 -1.71 14.10
N LYS A 328 -3.85 -2.71 13.37
CA LYS A 328 -5.28 -3.01 13.28
C LYS A 328 -5.72 -4.31 13.93
N LEU A 329 -4.85 -5.29 14.06
CA LEU A 329 -5.20 -6.61 14.58
C LEU A 329 -4.43 -6.87 15.89
N LYS A 330 -5.07 -6.55 17.01
CA LYS A 330 -4.75 -7.17 18.31
C LYS A 330 -5.24 -8.63 18.38
N SER A 331 -5.41 -9.32 17.25
CA SER A 331 -5.96 -10.68 17.22
C SER A 331 -4.85 -11.73 17.31
N ARG A 332 -5.17 -12.87 17.94
CA ARG A 332 -4.28 -14.05 18.04
C ARG A 332 -3.80 -14.52 16.66
N LEU A 333 -4.60 -14.39 15.61
CA LEU A 333 -4.24 -14.75 14.23
C LEU A 333 -3.12 -13.85 13.67
N ALA A 334 -3.22 -12.53 13.88
CA ALA A 334 -2.18 -11.60 13.47
C ALA A 334 -0.88 -11.84 14.24
N MET A 335 -0.96 -12.16 15.53
CA MET A 335 0.20 -12.55 16.33
C MET A 335 0.78 -13.89 15.91
N SER A 336 -0.04 -14.87 15.51
CA SER A 336 0.41 -16.15 14.95
C SER A 336 1.12 -15.96 13.61
N LEU A 337 0.58 -15.12 12.72
CA LEU A 337 1.25 -14.75 11.47
C LEU A 337 2.55 -13.98 11.75
N LEU A 338 2.55 -13.07 12.73
CA LEU A 338 3.75 -12.33 13.14
C LEU A 338 4.82 -13.24 13.76
N HIS A 339 4.41 -14.24 14.55
CA HIS A 339 5.30 -15.24 15.16
C HIS A 339 5.89 -16.11 14.06
N LYS A 340 5.07 -16.62 13.13
CA LYS A 340 5.55 -17.39 11.97
C LYS A 340 6.44 -16.58 11.03
N LEU A 341 6.18 -15.28 10.86
CA LEU A 341 7.07 -14.35 10.13
C LEU A 341 8.39 -14.06 10.88
N LYS A 342 8.38 -14.12 12.22
CA LYS A 342 9.58 -14.06 13.06
C LYS A 342 10.35 -15.37 13.03
N ASP A 343 9.67 -16.52 13.04
CA ASP A 343 10.29 -17.85 12.94
C ASP A 343 10.89 -18.08 11.55
N ALA A 344 10.34 -17.43 10.52
CA ALA A 344 10.96 -17.28 9.21
C ALA A 344 12.16 -16.29 9.18
N GLU A 345 12.73 -15.90 10.34
CA GLU A 345 14.06 -15.28 10.43
C GLU A 345 15.13 -16.27 9.96
N ILE A 346 15.33 -16.24 8.64
CA ILE A 346 16.53 -16.69 7.97
C ILE A 346 17.72 -15.91 8.57
N LEU A 347 18.65 -16.68 9.13
CA LEU A 347 19.86 -16.33 9.88
C LEU A 347 19.63 -16.11 11.38
N SER A 348 19.98 -17.13 12.16
CA SER A 348 20.58 -17.00 13.48
C SER A 348 21.80 -16.07 13.39
N GLY A 349 21.54 -14.77 13.37
CA GLY A 349 22.52 -13.71 13.53
C GLY A 349 22.65 -13.34 15.00
N GLU A 350 22.82 -14.31 15.90
CA GLU A 350 23.24 -14.04 17.29
C GLU A 350 24.56 -13.24 17.33
N GLN A 351 25.34 -13.25 16.25
CA GLN A 351 26.53 -12.39 16.09
C GLN A 351 26.25 -10.93 15.65
N TYR A 352 25.05 -10.55 15.20
CA TYR A 352 24.80 -9.21 14.65
C TYR A 352 23.66 -8.43 15.31
N GLY A 353 22.75 -9.08 16.05
CA GLY A 353 21.81 -8.39 16.94
C GLY A 353 22.52 -7.55 18.01
N ALA A 354 23.62 -8.08 18.56
CA ALA A 354 24.49 -7.35 19.47
C ALA A 354 25.11 -6.09 18.82
N ALA A 355 25.47 -6.15 17.53
CA ALA A 355 26.09 -5.02 16.83
C ALA A 355 25.11 -3.85 16.60
N ILE A 356 23.83 -4.12 16.38
CA ILE A 356 22.81 -3.08 16.15
C ILE A 356 22.41 -2.40 17.47
N VAL A 357 22.22 -3.18 18.55
CA VAL A 357 21.95 -2.64 19.88
C VAL A 357 23.13 -1.81 20.40
N THR A 358 24.37 -2.30 20.20
CA THR A 358 25.58 -1.58 20.63
C THR A 358 25.81 -0.29 19.81
N ARG A 359 25.45 -0.26 18.53
CA ARG A 359 25.60 0.92 17.66
C ARG A 359 24.55 1.99 17.94
N ASN A 360 23.33 1.61 18.33
CA ASN A 360 22.30 2.55 18.78
C ASN A 360 22.65 3.17 20.14
N LYS A 361 23.21 2.40 21.10
CA LYS A 361 23.74 2.98 22.35
C LYS A 361 24.83 4.03 22.10
N ARG A 362 25.83 3.72 21.26
CA ARG A 362 26.93 4.66 20.95
C ARG A 362 26.47 5.91 20.19
N ASN A 363 25.45 5.80 19.33
CA ASN A 363 24.93 6.95 18.59
C ASN A 363 24.07 7.86 19.49
N ILE A 364 23.33 7.29 20.45
CA ILE A 364 22.61 8.05 21.47
C ILE A 364 23.62 8.74 22.41
N GLU A 365 24.65 8.03 22.88
CA GLU A 365 25.71 8.61 23.73
C GLU A 365 26.52 9.71 23.03
N ARG A 366 26.80 9.58 21.73
CA ARG A 366 27.45 10.64 20.92
C ARG A 366 26.57 11.86 20.68
N ALA A 367 25.26 11.69 20.57
CA ALA A 367 24.30 12.80 20.45
C ALA A 367 24.22 13.64 21.75
N HIS A 368 24.50 13.04 22.90
CA HIS A 368 24.59 13.74 24.19
C HIS A 368 25.94 14.45 24.43
N GLN A 369 26.99 14.15 23.64
CA GLN A 369 28.31 14.79 23.76
C GLN A 369 28.51 16.05 22.90
N TYR A 370 27.60 16.33 21.96
CA TYR A 370 27.65 17.52 21.10
C TYR A 370 26.48 18.47 21.37
N ILE A 371 26.43 19.01 22.59
CA ILE A 371 25.77 20.29 22.84
C ILE A 371 26.87 21.29 23.22
N PRO A 372 27.32 22.16 22.31
CA PRO A 372 28.23 23.24 22.68
C PRO A 372 27.45 24.27 23.51
N ILE A 373 27.81 24.38 24.79
CA ILE A 373 27.45 25.50 25.65
C ILE A 373 28.24 26.72 25.17
N SER A 374 27.66 27.53 24.30
CA SER A 374 28.23 28.84 23.97
C SER A 374 27.91 29.83 25.10
N ARG A 375 28.85 30.01 26.01
CA ARG A 375 28.97 31.20 26.86
C ARG A 375 29.47 32.35 25.97
N THR A 376 28.66 33.36 25.74
CA THR A 376 29.13 34.66 25.23
C THR A 376 29.07 35.68 26.36
N GLY A 377 30.24 35.95 26.93
CA GLY A 377 30.50 37.15 27.70
C GLY A 377 30.69 38.35 26.77
N VAL A 378 30.28 39.51 27.27
CA VAL A 378 30.55 40.84 26.71
C VAL A 378 32.01 41.22 27.00
N PRO A 379 32.69 41.99 26.14
CA PRO A 379 33.11 43.31 26.63
C PRO A 379 33.15 44.45 25.58
N LYS A 380 32.82 45.64 26.12
CA LYS A 380 33.08 47.03 25.72
C LYS A 380 32.29 47.64 24.57
#